data_AF-V4ARN5-F1
#
_entry.id   AF-V4ARN5-F1
#
_cell.length_a   1.000
_cell.length_b   1.000
_cell.length_c   1.000
_cell.angle_alpha   90.00
_cell.angle_beta   90.00
_cell.angle_gamma   90.00
#
_symmetry.space_group_name_H-M   'P 1'
#
loop_
_entity.id
_entity.type
_entity.pdbx_description
1 polymer ?
#
loop_
_entity_poly.entity_id
_entity_poly.type
_entity_poly.pdbx_seq_one_letter_code
_entity_poly.pdbx_strand_id
1 'polypeptide(L)'
;MHVWESSFNIQHCSISRMMHVWESSFNIQHCSISRMMYVWESSFNIQHCSISRMMHVWESSFNIQHCSISRMMHVWESSFNIQHCSISRMMHVRESSLDIQHCSISRMMHVWES
;
A
#
# COMPACT_ATOMS: atom_id res chain seq x y z
N MET A 1 -22.09 7.20 15.71
CA MET A 1 -21.26 6.94 14.52
C MET A 1 -20.76 5.51 14.65
N HIS A 2 -21.27 4.59 13.83
CA HIS A 2 -20.77 3.22 13.83
C HIS A 2 -19.53 3.17 12.95
N VAL A 3 -18.35 3.10 13.56
CA VAL A 3 -17.11 2.82 12.86
C VAL A 3 -17.04 1.31 12.68
N TRP A 4 -16.99 0.86 11.43
CA TRP A 4 -16.85 -0.56 11.10
C TRP A 4 -15.36 -0.85 10.92
N GLU A 5 -14.68 -1.19 12.01
CA GLU A 5 -13.33 -1.70 11.95
C GLU A 5 -13.34 -3.15 11.45
N SER A 6 -12.52 -3.46 10.46
CA SER A 6 -12.33 -4.83 9.98
C SER A 6 -10.85 -5.20 9.95
N SER A 7 -10.51 -6.37 10.48
CA SER A 7 -9.16 -6.92 10.43
C SER A 7 -9.11 -8.17 9.57
N PHE A 8 -8.08 -8.27 8.72
CA PHE A 8 -7.91 -9.39 7.80
C PHE A 8 -6.49 -9.95 7.90
N ASN A 9 -6.40 -11.27 7.99
CA ASN A 9 -5.14 -12.00 7.85
C ASN A 9 -5.22 -12.86 6.59
N ILE A 10 -4.34 -12.58 5.63
CA ILE A 10 -4.39 -13.16 4.29
C ILE A 10 -3.03 -13.77 3.99
N GLN A 11 -3.00 -15.09 3.79
CA GLN A 11 -1.78 -15.84 3.59
C GLN A 11 -1.92 -16.74 2.36
N HIS A 12 -0.83 -16.89 1.59
CA HIS A 12 -0.74 -17.86 0.49
C HIS A 12 -1.87 -17.76 -0.55
N CYS A 13 -2.22 -16.53 -0.94
CA CYS A 13 -3.33 -16.26 -1.84
C CYS A 13 -2.90 -15.68 -3.19
N SER A 14 -3.71 -15.94 -4.22
CA SER A 14 -3.70 -15.20 -5.48
C SER A 14 -4.99 -14.40 -5.59
N ILE A 15 -4.88 -13.07 -5.59
CA ILE A 15 -6.02 -12.16 -5.51
C ILE A 15 -6.07 -11.27 -6.74
N SER A 16 -7.14 -11.40 -7.53
CA SER A 16 -7.34 -10.58 -8.73
C SER A 16 -7.72 -9.14 -8.38
N ARG A 17 -8.48 -8.93 -7.30
CA ARG A 17 -8.85 -7.62 -6.80
C ARG A 17 -9.19 -7.68 -5.32
N MET A 18 -8.66 -6.73 -4.56
CA MET A 18 -9.05 -6.44 -3.18
C MET A 18 -9.52 -4.99 -3.10
N MET A 19 -10.65 -4.76 -2.46
CA MET A 19 -11.24 -3.44 -2.29
C MET A 19 -11.86 -3.32 -0.91
N HIS A 20 -11.47 -2.29 -0.16
CA HIS A 20 -12.11 -1.94 1.11
C HIS A 20 -12.33 -0.44 1.20
N VAL A 21 -13.46 -0.08 1.81
CA VAL A 21 -13.95 1.30 1.81
C VAL A 21 -13.91 1.91 3.22
N TRP A 22 -13.81 1.09 4.27
CA TRP A 22 -13.85 1.55 5.66
C TRP A 22 -12.52 1.28 6.37
N GLU A 23 -12.46 1.71 7.63
CA GLU A 23 -11.32 1.48 8.51
C GLU A 23 -10.95 0.00 8.56
N SER A 24 -9.71 -0.29 8.18
CA SER A 24 -9.30 -1.69 8.05
C SER A 24 -7.81 -1.92 8.27
N SER A 25 -7.50 -3.06 8.89
CA SER A 25 -6.15 -3.54 9.09
C SER A 25 -5.91 -4.84 8.32
N PHE A 26 -4.78 -4.92 7.64
CA PHE A 26 -4.41 -6.09 6.84
C PHE A 26 -3.02 -6.59 7.22
N ASN A 27 -2.94 -7.89 7.50
CA ASN A 27 -1.69 -8.62 7.47
C ASN A 27 -1.70 -9.53 6.24
N ILE A 28 -0.81 -9.27 5.28
CA ILE A 28 -0.76 -9.95 3.98
C ILE A 28 0.62 -10.57 3.81
N GLN A 29 0.66 -11.90 3.69
CA GLN A 29 1.91 -12.64 3.54
C GLN A 29 1.86 -13.60 2.35
N HIS A 30 2.95 -13.66 1.59
CA HIS A 30 3.12 -14.62 0.49
C HIS A 30 1.99 -14.59 -0.56
N CYS A 31 1.59 -13.40 -0.99
CA CYS A 31 0.47 -13.21 -1.92
C CYS A 31 0.90 -12.62 -3.27
N SER A 32 0.15 -12.98 -4.31
CA SER A 32 0.18 -12.31 -5.60
C SER A 32 -1.12 -11.55 -5.81
N ILE A 33 -1.03 -10.22 -5.91
CA ILE A 33 -2.20 -9.34 -5.93
C ILE A 33 -2.18 -8.46 -7.17
N SER A 34 -3.20 -8.60 -8.03
CA SER A 34 -3.27 -7.81 -9.25
C SER A 34 -3.69 -6.36 -8.99
N ARG A 35 -4.67 -6.14 -8.09
CA ARG A 35 -5.13 -4.79 -7.73
C ARG A 35 -5.57 -4.72 -6.27
N MET A 36 -5.11 -3.68 -5.60
CA MET A 36 -5.48 -3.29 -4.25
C MET A 36 -5.98 -1.84 -4.29
N MET A 37 -7.18 -1.59 -3.74
CA MET A 37 -7.79 -0.27 -3.67
C MET A 37 -8.42 -0.03 -2.29
N TYR A 38 -8.06 1.08 -1.67
CA TYR A 38 -8.58 1.45 -0.34
C TYR A 38 -8.90 2.92 -0.28
N VAL A 39 -10.00 3.26 0.40
CA VAL A 39 -10.57 4.60 0.35
C VAL A 39 -10.34 5.38 1.63
N TRP A 40 -10.52 4.77 2.80
CA TRP A 40 -10.43 5.42 4.11
C TRP A 40 -9.14 5.03 4.85
N GLU A 41 -9.14 5.21 6.17
CA GLU A 41 -8.07 4.85 7.08
C GLU A 41 -7.72 3.36 6.97
N SER A 42 -6.46 3.06 6.72
CA SER A 42 -6.04 1.68 6.55
C SER A 42 -4.59 1.43 6.95
N SER A 43 -4.37 0.32 7.64
CA SER A 43 -3.03 -0.14 8.05
C SER A 43 -2.68 -1.45 7.37
N PHE A 44 -1.45 -1.51 6.83
CA PHE A 44 -0.98 -2.67 6.08
C PHE A 44 0.37 -3.15 6.60
N ASN A 45 0.43 -4.43 6.92
CA ASN A 45 1.68 -5.17 7.00
C ASN A 45 1.74 -6.15 5.83
N ILE A 46 2.67 -5.93 4.90
CA ILE A 46 2.78 -6.69 3.64
C ILE A 46 4.17 -7.29 3.54
N GLN A 47 4.24 -8.62 3.50
CA GLN A 47 5.50 -9.34 3.44
C GLN A 47 5.51 -10.34 2.29
N HIS A 48 6.62 -10.40 1.55
CA HIS A 48 6.85 -11.38 0.49
C HIS A 48 5.74 -11.42 -0.58
N CYS A 49 5.30 -10.24 -1.04
CA CYS A 49 4.19 -10.13 -1.99
C CYS A 49 4.62 -9.54 -3.34
N SER A 50 3.87 -9.91 -4.39
CA SER A 50 3.94 -9.27 -5.71
C SER A 50 2.64 -8.53 -5.97
N ILE A 51 2.69 -7.21 -6.16
CA ILE A 51 1.52 -6.36 -6.29
C ILE A 51 1.59 -5.56 -7.59
N SER A 52 0.67 -5.79 -8.52
CA SER A 52 0.71 -5.05 -9.79
C SER A 52 0.25 -3.60 -9.62
N ARG A 53 -0.79 -3.36 -8.82
CA ARG A 53 -1.30 -2.00 -8.55
C ARG A 53 -1.82 -1.89 -7.12
N MET A 54 -1.36 -0.86 -6.44
CA MET A 54 -1.78 -0.47 -5.10
C MET A 54 -2.24 1.00 -5.15
N MET A 55 -3.47 1.27 -4.71
CA MET A 55 -4.05 2.61 -4.70
C MET A 55 -4.74 2.88 -3.36
N HIS A 56 -4.41 4.01 -2.76
CA HIS A 56 -4.98 4.48 -1.49
C HIS A 56 -5.38 5.94 -1.61
N VAL A 57 -6.50 6.32 -1.00
CA VAL A 57 -7.08 7.65 -1.20
C VAL A 57 -6.86 8.56 0.00
N TRP A 58 -7.06 8.06 1.22
CA TRP A 58 -7.09 8.90 2.41
C TRP A 58 -5.87 8.68 3.31
N GLU A 59 -6.07 8.38 4.59
CA GLU A 59 -5.00 8.11 5.54
C GLU A 59 -4.55 6.64 5.48
N SER A 60 -3.25 6.40 5.40
CA SER A 60 -2.75 5.03 5.36
C SER A 60 -1.35 4.85 5.92
N SER A 61 -1.15 3.71 6.59
CA SER A 61 0.16 3.28 7.08
C SER A 61 0.57 1.96 6.44
N PHE A 62 1.80 1.90 5.93
CA PHE A 62 2.34 0.72 5.29
C PHE A 62 3.67 0.32 5.91
N ASN A 63 3.75 -0.95 6.29
CA ASN A 63 4.99 -1.66 6.48
C ASN A 63 5.11 -2.70 5.37
N ILE A 64 6.07 -2.53 4.47
CA ILE A 64 6.24 -3.36 3.27
C ILE A 64 7.64 -3.94 3.24
N GLN A 65 7.74 -5.26 3.27
CA GLN A 65 9.02 -5.97 3.28
C GLN A 65 9.09 -7.03 2.17
N HIS A 66 10.22 -7.10 1.48
CA HIS A 66 10.49 -8.12 0.46
C HIS A 66 9.41 -8.21 -0.64
N CYS A 67 8.96 -7.06 -1.14
CA CYS A 67 7.88 -7.00 -2.13
C CYS A 67 8.32 -6.45 -3.50
N SER A 68 7.58 -6.84 -4.54
CA SER A 68 7.66 -6.23 -5.86
C SER A 68 6.34 -5.52 -6.18
N ILE A 69 6.40 -4.22 -6.46
CA ILE A 69 5.22 -3.38 -6.70
C ILE A 69 5.36 -2.65 -8.03
N SER A 70 4.49 -2.94 -9.00
CA SER A 70 4.62 -2.28 -10.30
C SER A 70 4.13 -0.83 -10.25
N ARG A 71 3.05 -0.55 -9.50
CA ARG A 71 2.51 0.81 -9.33
C ARG A 71 1.94 0.99 -7.93
N MET A 72 2.40 2.03 -7.25
CA MET A 72 1.87 2.49 -5.97
C MET A 72 1.42 3.94 -6.13
N MET A 73 0.17 4.21 -5.74
CA MET A 73 -0.42 5.55 -5.78
C MET A 73 -1.11 5.83 -4.44
N HIS A 74 -0.86 7.01 -3.87
CA HIS A 74 -1.57 7.52 -2.72
C HIS A 74 -1.90 9.01 -2.89
N VAL A 75 -2.99 9.48 -2.27
CA VAL A 75 -3.58 10.79 -2.58
C VAL A 75 -3.58 11.79 -1.40
N TRP A 76 -3.59 11.33 -0.15
CA TRP A 76 -3.62 12.20 1.03
C TRP A 76 -2.42 11.94 1.94
N GLU A 77 -2.65 11.46 3.15
CA GLU A 77 -1.68 11.33 4.21
C GLU A 77 -1.24 9.89 4.28
N SER A 78 0.06 9.68 4.22
CA SER A 78 0.57 8.33 4.21
C SER A 78 1.93 8.20 4.83
N SER A 79 2.11 7.09 5.53
CA SER A 79 3.39 6.68 6.09
C SER A 79 3.80 5.36 5.48
N PHE A 80 5.03 5.31 4.97
CA PHE A 80 5.60 4.10 4.41
C PHE A 80 6.92 3.79 5.10
N ASN A 81 7.01 2.57 5.60
CA ASN A 81 8.26 1.89 5.89
C ASN A 81 8.43 0.77 4.86
N ILE A 82 9.40 0.92 3.95
CA ILE A 82 9.61 0.02 2.82
C ILE A 82 11.04 -0.53 2.89
N GLN A 83 11.15 -1.85 3.01
CA GLN A 83 12.44 -2.53 3.11
C GLN A 83 12.58 -3.64 2.06
N HIS A 84 13.73 -3.71 1.40
CA HIS A 84 14.06 -4.78 0.45
C HIS A 84 13.02 -4.95 -0.68
N CYS A 85 12.53 -3.84 -1.24
CA CYS A 85 11.47 -3.85 -2.25
C CYS A 85 11.92 -3.31 -3.61
N SER A 86 11.15 -3.69 -4.64
CA SER A 86 11.28 -3.14 -5.99
C SER A 86 9.98 -2.44 -6.36
N ILE A 87 10.03 -1.14 -6.66
CA ILE A 87 8.85 -0.35 -7.02
C ILE A 87 9.07 0.31 -8.37
N SER A 88 8.31 -0.08 -9.39
CA SER A 88 8.52 0.50 -10.73
C SER A 88 8.01 1.94 -10.81
N ARG A 89 6.88 2.25 -10.16
CA ARG A 89 6.30 3.60 -10.12
C ARG A 89 5.66 3.89 -8.78
N MET A 90 6.07 4.97 -8.14
CA MET A 90 5.45 5.52 -6.95
C MET A 90 4.94 6.92 -7.26
N MET A 91 3.67 7.17 -6.96
CA MET A 91 3.04 8.49 -7.06
C MET A 91 2.40 8.83 -5.72
N HIS A 92 2.60 10.06 -5.28
CA HIS A 92 1.98 10.58 -4.08
C HIS A 92 1.48 11.99 -4.30
N VAL A 93 0.32 12.28 -3.74
CA VAL A 93 -0.28 13.60 -3.72
C VAL A 93 -0.35 14.02 -2.25
N ARG A 94 0.05 15.26 -1.94
CA ARG A 94 0.13 15.83 -0.58
C ARG A 94 1.24 15.28 0.32
N GLU A 95 0.91 14.82 1.53
CA GLU A 95 1.86 14.57 2.61
C GLU A 95 2.19 13.07 2.71
N SER A 96 3.47 12.76 2.54
CA SER A 96 3.97 11.40 2.67
C SER A 96 5.26 11.37 3.48
N SER A 97 5.28 10.53 4.50
CA SER A 97 6.52 10.14 5.18
C SER A 97 7.01 8.83 4.56
N LEU A 98 8.23 8.84 4.04
CA LEU A 98 8.84 7.70 3.36
C LEU A 98 10.16 7.32 4.05
N ASP A 99 10.18 6.17 4.72
CA ASP A 99 11.41 5.49 5.14
C ASP A 99 11.64 4.30 4.20
N ILE A 100 12.69 4.38 3.38
CA ILE A 100 12.96 3.42 2.32
C ILE A 100 14.40 2.90 2.47
N GLN A 101 14.54 1.61 2.70
CA GLN A 101 15.83 0.95 2.90
C GLN A 101 16.00 -0.23 1.93
N HIS A 102 17.17 -0.31 1.30
CA HIS A 102 17.50 -1.39 0.37
C HIS A 102 16.46 -1.61 -0.74
N CYS A 103 15.85 -0.54 -1.24
CA CYS A 103 14.84 -0.61 -2.29
C CYS A 103 15.32 -0.01 -3.61
N SER A 104 14.73 -0.47 -4.70
CA SER A 104 14.84 0.17 -6.01
C SER A 104 13.52 0.82 -6.39
N ILE A 105 13.52 2.13 -6.66
CA ILE A 105 12.34 2.86 -7.16
C ILE A 105 12.68 3.44 -8.52
N SER A 106 12.04 2.94 -9.59
CA SER A 106 12.40 3.37 -10.95
C SER A 106 11.85 4.76 -11.29
N ARG A 107 10.68 5.13 -10.73
CA ARG A 107 10.10 6.46 -10.93
C ARG A 107 9.29 6.87 -9.71
N MET A 108 9.61 8.03 -9.16
CA MET A 108 8.87 8.66 -8.06
C MET A 108 8.32 10.01 -8.54
N MET A 109 7.06 10.29 -8.22
CA MET A 109 6.39 11.56 -8.50
C MET A 109 5.66 12.04 -7.25
N HIS A 110 5.97 13.27 -6.84
CA HIS A 110 5.23 14.01 -5.82
C HIS A 110 4.38 15.07 -6.53
N VAL A 111 3.09 15.15 -6.20
CA VAL A 111 2.17 16.18 -6.67
C VAL A 111 1.69 17.00 -5.47
N TRP A 112 2.00 18.29 -5.45
CA TRP A 112 1.44 19.24 -4.50
C TRP A 112 0.15 19.84 -5.09
N GLU A 113 -0.93 19.88 -4.31
CA GLU A 113 -2.07 20.74 -4.65
C GLU A 113 -1.68 22.19 -4.36
N SER A 114 -1.96 23.10 -5.30
CA SER A 114 -1.69 24.54 -5.21
C SER A 114 -2.93 25.29 -4.73
#